data_AF-A0AAE3DI69-F1
#
_entry.id   AF-A0AAE3DI69-F1
#
_cell.length_a   1.000
_cell.length_b   1.000
_cell.length_c   1.000
_cell.angle_alpha   90.00
_cell.angle_beta   90.00
_cell.angle_gamma   90.00
#
_symmetry.space_group_name_H-M   'P 1'
#
loop_
_entity.id
_entity.type
_entity.pdbx_description
1 polymer ?
#
loop_
_entity_poly.entity_id
_entity_poly.type
_entity_poly.pdbx_seq_one_letter_code
_entity_poly.pdbx_strand_id
1 'polypeptide(L)' 'MKIRKRPITAADDLSVNRCTFTPEDVAAFLSQIYELQGLGISLNENADGCAEFTIGDSVYNIANL' A
#
# COMPACT_ATOMS: atom_id res chain seq x y z
N MET A 1 -36.90 -31.90 0.52
CA MET A 1 -36.15 -30.67 0.85
C MET A 1 -36.00 -29.81 -0.40
N LYS A 2 -36.52 -28.57 -0.42
CA LYS A 2 -36.32 -27.62 -1.54
C LYS A 2 -35.24 -26.61 -1.12
N ILE A 3 -34.08 -26.66 -1.76
CA ILE A 3 -32.98 -25.70 -1.53
C ILE A 3 -33.38 -24.38 -2.19
N ARG A 4 -33.67 -23.34 -1.40
CA ARG A 4 -33.87 -21.98 -1.92
C ARG A 4 -32.50 -21.37 -2.18
N LYS A 5 -32.08 -21.30 -3.45
CA LYS A 5 -30.92 -20.51 -3.86
C LYS A 5 -31.31 -19.04 -3.81
N ARG A 6 -30.81 -18.29 -2.83
CA ARG A 6 -30.92 -16.83 -2.83
C ARG A 6 -29.99 -16.29 -3.92
N PRO A 7 -30.45 -15.46 -4.85
CA PRO A 7 -29.55 -14.76 -5.74
C PRO A 7 -28.68 -13.83 -4.91
N ILE A 8 -27.37 -14.05 -4.94
CA ILE A 8 -26.39 -13.11 -4.39
C ILE A 8 -26.17 -12.09 -5.50
N THR A 9 -26.83 -10.94 -5.43
CA THR A 9 -26.49 -9.80 -6.26
C THR A 9 -25.23 -9.20 -5.65
N ALA A 10 -24.09 -9.34 -6.34
CA ALA A 10 -22.90 -8.60 -5.97
C ALA A 10 -23.24 -7.10 -6.02
N ALA A 11 -23.02 -6.39 -4.93
CA ALA A 11 -23.18 -4.95 -4.92
C ALA A 11 -22.10 -4.36 -5.83
N ASP A 12 -22.52 -3.70 -6.90
CA ASP A 12 -21.64 -2.99 -7.85
C ASP A 12 -20.98 -1.77 -7.18
N ASP A 13 -21.58 -1.29 -6.09
CA ASP A 13 -21.16 -0.13 -5.31
C ASP A 13 -20.60 -0.57 -3.95
N LEU A 14 -19.57 -1.42 -3.96
CA LEU A 14 -18.61 -1.37 -2.87
C LEU A 14 -17.89 -0.04 -3.07
N SER A 15 -18.30 0.99 -2.34
CA SER A 15 -17.43 2.15 -2.11
C SER A 15 -16.09 1.56 -1.69
N VAL A 16 -15.16 1.50 -2.64
CA VAL A 16 -13.87 0.86 -2.39
C VAL A 16 -13.32 1.70 -1.27
N ASN A 17 -13.29 1.12 -0.07
CA ASN A 17 -12.69 1.74 1.09
C ASN A 17 -11.18 1.75 0.76
N ARG A 18 -10.79 2.65 -0.14
CA ARG A 18 -9.41 2.86 -0.57
C ARG A 18 -8.76 3.47 0.66
N CYS A 19 -8.18 2.61 1.49
CA CYS A 19 -7.16 3.05 2.41
C CYS A 19 -6.11 3.78 1.59
N THR A 20 -6.10 5.10 1.72
CA THR A 20 -5.11 5.96 1.08
C THR A 20 -4.00 6.11 2.10
N PHE A 21 -2.86 5.49 1.83
CA PHE A 21 -1.67 5.65 2.65
C PHE A 21 -0.85 6.81 2.07
N THR A 22 -0.41 7.71 2.94
CA THR A 22 0.61 8.69 2.57
C THR A 22 1.97 7.97 2.49
N PRO A 23 2.95 8.55 1.77
CA PRO A 23 4.32 8.01 1.79
C PRO A 23 4.89 7.88 3.21
N GLU A 24 4.52 8.79 4.11
CA GLU A 24 4.92 8.75 5.53
C GLU A 24 4.31 7.55 6.25
N ASP A 25 3.03 7.23 5.99
CA ASP A 25 2.39 6.03 6.55
C ASP A 25 3.08 4.76 6.08
N VAL A 26 3.50 4.71 4.81
CA VAL A 26 4.26 3.58 4.26
C VAL A 26 5.63 3.46 4.95
N ALA A 27 6.35 4.57 5.18
CA ALA A 27 7.62 4.55 5.90
C ALA A 27 7.46 4.04 7.35
N ALA A 28 6.41 4.50 8.03
CA ALA A 28 6.08 4.06 9.39
C ALA A 28 5.69 2.58 9.44
N PHE A 29 5.00 2.07 8.41
CA PHE A 29 4.68 0.65 8.27
C PHE A 29 5.95 -0.18 8.04
N LEU A 30 6.82 0.23 7.11
CA LEU A 30 8.07 -0.47 6.81
C LEU A 30 8.98 -0.57 8.03
N SER A 31 9.01 0.47 8.87
CA SER A 31 9.78 0.49 10.12
C SER A 31 9.33 -0.55 11.16
N GLN A 32 8.11 -1.08 11.03
CA GLN A 32 7.58 -2.12 11.91
C GLN A 32 7.98 -3.55 11.47
N ILE A 33 8.49 -3.71 10.24
CA ILE A 33 8.87 -5.01 9.69
C ILE A 33 10.23 -5.42 10.27
N TYR A 34 10.27 -6.55 10.98
CA TYR A 34 11.47 -7.02 11.68
C TYR A 34 12.67 -7.21 10.74
N GLU A 35 12.45 -7.76 9.55
CA GLU A 35 13.49 -8.01 8.55
C GLU A 35 14.11 -6.73 7.96
N LEU A 36 13.40 -5.61 8.05
CA LEU A 36 13.90 -4.30 7.63
C LEU A 36 14.61 -3.56 8.77
N GLN A 37 14.55 -4.08 10.00
CA GLN A 37 15.21 -3.45 11.13
C GLN A 37 16.73 -3.46 10.95
N GLY A 38 17.33 -2.27 11.05
CA GLY A 38 18.77 -2.07 10.81
C GLY A 38 19.11 -1.67 9.37
N LEU A 39 18.16 -1.76 8.44
CA LEU A 39 18.27 -1.09 7.14
C LEU A 39 17.83 0.36 7.33
N GLY A 40 18.63 1.31 6.82
CA GLY A 40 18.21 2.70 6.75
C GLY A 40 17.01 2.82 5.83
N ILE A 41 15.89 3.34 6.36
CA ILE A 41 14.69 3.64 5.57
C ILE A 41 14.63 5.17 5.42
N SER A 42 14.53 5.65 4.19
CA SER A 42 14.43 7.08 3.90
C SER A 42 13.41 7.32 2.81
N LEU A 43 12.65 8.40 2.96
CA LEU A 43 11.69 8.87 1.98
C LEU A 43 12.26 10.12 1.32
N ASN A 44 12.34 10.09 -0.01
CA ASN A 44 12.78 11.19 -0.86
C ASN A 44 11.70 11.51 -1.90
N GLU A 45 11.85 12.65 -2.56
CA GLU A 45 11.07 13.02 -3.74
C GLU A 45 11.98 12.92 -4.96
N ASN A 46 11.54 12.21 -5.99
CA ASN A 46 12.30 12.09 -7.23
C ASN A 46 12.08 13.31 -8.15
N ALA A 47 12.80 13.37 -9.27
CA ALA A 47 12.73 14.50 -10.21
C ALA A 47 11.34 14.72 -10.84
N ASP A 48 10.48 13.69 -10.83
CA ASP A 48 9.11 13.71 -11.33
C ASP A 48 8.09 14.10 -10.23
N GLY A 49 8.56 14.47 -9.04
CA GLY A 49 7.70 14.80 -7.90
C GLY A 49 7.01 13.59 -7.26
N CYS A 50 7.47 12.37 -7.55
CA CYS A 50 6.94 11.14 -7.00
C CYS A 50 7.73 10.70 -5.76
N ALA A 51 7.06 10.01 -4.84
CA ALA A 51 7.68 9.46 -3.64
C ALA A 51 8.64 8.29 -3.97
N GLU A 52 9.86 8.40 -3.46
CA GLU A 52 10.94 7.43 -3.61
C GLU A 52 11.39 6.93 -2.23
N PHE A 53 11.46 5.61 -2.05
CA PHE A 53 11.92 4.97 -0.82
C PHE A 53 13.30 4.39 -1.03
N THR A 54 14.23 4.75 -0.15
CA THR A 54 15.51 4.04 -0.01
C THR A 54 15.41 3.09 1.18
N ILE A 55 15.70 1.80 0.97
CA ILE A 55 15.74 0.78 2.00
C ILE A 55 17.09 0.07 1.89
N GLY A 56 17.99 0.33 2.83
CA GLY A 56 19.39 -0.11 2.72
C GLY A 56 20.03 0.52 1.48
N ASP A 57 20.56 -0.32 0.58
CA ASP A 57 21.19 0.11 -0.67
C ASP A 57 20.24 0.11 -1.89
N SER A 58 18.94 -0.15 -1.67
CA SER A 58 17.96 -0.30 -2.75
C SER A 58 16.97 0.85 -2.79
N VAL A 59 16.60 1.28 -4.00
CA VAL A 59 15.68 2.38 -4.26
C VAL A 59 14.39 1.86 -4.90
N TYR A 60 13.25 2.26 -4.35
CA TYR A 60 11.91 1.85 -4.76
C TYR A 60 11.06 3.07 -5.10
N ASN A 61 10.41 3.05 -6.25
CA ASN A 61 9.49 4.10 -6.67
C ASN A 61 8.05 3.63 -6.49
N ILE A 62 7.21 4.43 -5.84
CA ILE A 62 5.77 4.16 -5.78
C ILE A 62 5.11 4.79 -6.99
N ALA A 63 4.77 3.96 -7.98
CA ALA A 63 4.01 4.41 -9.14
C ALA A 63 2.55 4.64 -8.76
N ASN A 64 1.99 5.79 -9.15
CA ASN A 64 0.56 6.04 -9.08
C ASN A 64 -0.07 5.38 -10.33
N LEU A 65 -0.59 4.16 -10.19
CA LEU A 65 -1.28 3.40 -11.26
C LEU A 65 -2.75 3.81 -11.39
#